data_AF-A0A3A6NB51-F1
#
_entry.id   AF-A0A3A6NB51-F1
#
_cell.length_a   1.000
_cell.length_b   1.000
_cell.length_c   1.000
_cell.angle_alpha   90.00
_cell.angle_beta   90.00
_cell.angle_gamma   90.00
#
_symmetry.space_group_name_H-M   'P 1'
#
loop_
_entity.id
_entity.type
_entity.pdbx_description
1 polymer ?
#
loop_
_entity_poly.entity_id
_entity_poly.type
_entity_poly.pdbx_seq_one_letter_code
_entity_poly.pdbx_strand_id
1 'polypeptide(L)'
;MVWEIIRSMKTIRGLFALFISYMLFHGWAVILLLIGTLITNPLWIAIGTTVILFWFGPGTPIIPLIIIVAFFIKRYILLDKSERIHFRTLWKKLNEKQNNG
;
A
#
# COMPACT_ATOMS: atom_id res chain seq x y z
N MET A 1 -8.24 -8.86 13.47
CA MET A 1 -8.47 -8.40 12.09
C MET A 1 -7.53 -7.28 11.65
N VAL A 2 -7.72 -5.99 12.01
CA VAL A 2 -6.86 -4.88 11.50
C VAL A 2 -5.39 -5.06 11.88
N TRP A 3 -5.10 -5.46 13.11
CA TRP A 3 -3.74 -5.70 13.60
C TRP A 3 -3.02 -6.85 12.87
N GLU A 4 -3.75 -7.89 12.48
CA GLU A 4 -3.20 -9.03 11.74
C GLU A 4 -2.87 -8.63 10.30
N ILE A 5 -3.68 -7.77 9.69
CA ILE A 5 -3.41 -7.18 8.36
C ILE A 5 -2.13 -6.34 8.41
N ILE A 6 -1.98 -5.49 9.44
CA ILE A 6 -0.76 -4.69 9.63
C ILE A 6 0.46 -5.59 9.85
N ARG A 7 0.33 -6.68 10.62
CA ARG A 7 1.41 -7.64 10.85
C ARG A 7 1.78 -8.40 9.58
N SER A 8 0.82 -8.74 8.73
CA SER A 8 1.07 -9.42 7.46
C SER A 8 1.84 -8.53 6.48
N MET A 9 1.73 -7.20 6.59
CA MET A 9 2.46 -6.23 5.77
C MET A 9 3.96 -6.10 6.13
N LYS A 10 4.43 -6.61 7.28
CA LYS A 10 5.85 -6.52 7.71
C LYS A 10 6.82 -7.41 6.92
N THR A 11 6.39 -7.99 5.80
CA THR A 11 7.28 -8.76 4.90
C THR A 11 7.97 -7.82 3.92
N ILE A 12 9.13 -8.23 3.40
CA ILE A 12 9.83 -7.48 2.33
C ILE A 12 8.88 -7.22 1.14
N ARG A 13 8.04 -8.20 0.79
CA ARG A 13 6.99 -8.05 -0.23
C ARG A 13 5.95 -7.00 0.13
N GLY A 14 5.49 -6.96 1.38
CA GLY A 14 4.57 -5.91 1.85
C GLY A 14 5.20 -4.53 1.80
N LEU A 15 6.48 -4.39 2.16
CA LEU A 15 7.21 -3.14 2.04
C LEU A 15 7.34 -2.68 0.58
N PHE A 16 7.68 -3.59 -0.34
CA PHE A 16 7.69 -3.28 -1.78
C PHE A 16 6.31 -2.88 -2.30
N ALA A 17 5.25 -3.56 -1.87
CA ALA A 17 3.89 -3.21 -2.28
C ALA A 17 3.47 -1.83 -1.78
N LEU A 18 3.83 -1.49 -0.54
CA LEU A 18 3.63 -0.14 0.03
C LEU A 18 4.41 0.91 -0.73
N PHE A 19 5.67 0.63 -1.06
CA PHE A 19 6.52 1.54 -1.84
C PHE A 19 5.96 1.78 -3.25
N ILE A 20 5.57 0.73 -3.96
CA ILE A 20 4.97 0.85 -5.30
C ILE A 20 3.65 1.62 -5.21
N SER A 21 2.81 1.30 -4.23
CA SER A 21 1.56 2.02 -4.03
C SER A 21 1.80 3.50 -3.73
N TYR A 22 2.77 3.84 -2.89
CA TYR A 22 3.17 5.22 -2.63
C TYR A 22 3.62 5.94 -3.91
N MET A 23 4.45 5.26 -4.72
CA MET A 23 4.94 5.79 -6.01
C MET A 23 3.84 6.06 -7.01
N LEU A 24 2.75 5.27 -7.00
CA LEU A 24 1.59 5.48 -7.88
C LEU A 24 0.81 6.75 -7.54
N PHE A 25 0.61 7.05 -6.25
CA PHE A 25 -0.23 8.18 -5.86
C PHE A 25 0.50 9.51 -5.93
N HIS A 26 1.62 9.64 -5.21
CA HIS A 26 2.29 10.93 -5.09
C HIS A 26 3.81 10.84 -4.99
N GLY A 27 4.41 9.64 -4.91
CA GLY A 27 5.87 9.50 -4.89
C GLY A 27 6.54 10.06 -6.16
N TRP A 28 5.91 9.89 -7.32
CA TRP A 28 6.36 10.50 -8.58
C TRP A 28 6.33 12.04 -8.56
N ALA A 29 5.33 12.63 -7.90
CA ALA A 29 5.20 14.08 -7.76
C ALA A 29 6.29 14.67 -6.87
N VAL A 30 6.69 13.95 -5.82
CA VAL A 30 7.85 14.31 -4.99
C VAL A 30 9.14 14.31 -5.82
N ILE A 31 9.33 13.31 -6.68
CA ILE A 31 10.49 13.26 -7.60
C ILE A 31 10.47 14.44 -8.56
N LEU A 32 9.33 14.74 -9.20
CA LEU A 32 9.21 15.88 -10.10
C LEU A 32 9.46 17.21 -9.41
N LEU A 33 8.97 17.38 -8.18
CA LEU A 33 9.22 18.58 -7.39
C LEU A 33 10.72 18.70 -7.09
N LEU A 34 11.35 17.65 -6.56
CA LEU A 34 12.78 17.67 -6.22
C LEU A 34 13.65 17.93 -7.46
N ILE A 35 13.49 17.15 -8.53
CA ILE A 35 14.26 17.36 -9.75
C ILE A 35 13.96 18.73 -10.35
N GLY A 36 12.68 19.13 -10.40
CA GLY A 36 12.25 20.43 -10.88
C GLY A 36 12.93 21.58 -10.13
N THR A 37 13.08 21.48 -8.81
CA THR A 37 13.83 22.46 -8.02
C THR A 37 15.32 22.47 -8.34
N LEU A 38 15.95 21.30 -8.54
CA LEU A 38 17.38 21.19 -8.87
C LEU A 38 17.72 21.80 -10.23
N ILE A 39 16.86 21.60 -11.24
CA ILE A 39 17.06 22.13 -12.59
C ILE A 39 16.33 23.46 -12.82
N THR A 40 15.72 24.03 -11.77
CA THR A 40 14.94 25.28 -11.81
C THR A 40 13.84 25.29 -12.88
N ASN A 41 13.18 24.16 -13.12
CA ASN A 41 12.11 24.04 -14.11
C ASN A 41 10.74 24.34 -13.47
N PRO A 42 10.13 25.51 -13.78
CA PRO A 42 8.89 25.94 -13.12
C PRO A 42 7.70 25.03 -13.41
N LEU A 43 7.65 24.39 -14.58
CA LEU A 43 6.57 23.47 -14.93
C LEU A 43 6.61 22.20 -14.07
N TRP A 44 7.80 21.64 -13.86
CA TRP A 44 7.96 20.43 -13.06
C TRP A 44 7.68 20.68 -11.58
N ILE A 45 8.13 21.83 -11.09
CA ILE A 45 7.82 22.32 -9.74
C ILE A 45 6.30 22.47 -9.60
N ALA A 46 5.64 23.17 -10.53
CA ALA A 46 4.20 23.41 -10.45
C ALA A 46 3.38 22.12 -10.44
N ILE A 47 3.71 21.15 -11.31
CA ILE A 47 3.04 19.85 -11.34
C ILE A 47 3.27 19.09 -10.03
N GLY A 48 4.53 18.97 -9.60
CA GLY A 48 4.88 18.27 -8.37
C GLY A 48 4.17 18.85 -7.14
N THR A 49 4.22 20.18 -6.98
CA THR A 49 3.56 20.90 -5.89
C THR A 49 2.05 20.72 -5.93
N THR A 50 1.42 20.87 -7.10
CA THR A 50 -0.05 20.76 -7.24
C THR A 50 -0.54 19.37 -6.84
N VAL A 51 0.13 18.31 -7.31
CA VAL A 51 -0.25 16.93 -6.99
C VAL A 51 -0.05 16.62 -5.51
N ILE A 52 1.04 17.09 -4.91
CA ILE A 52 1.28 16.94 -3.46
C ILE A 52 0.17 17.64 -2.68
N LEU A 53 -0.13 18.90 -3.00
CA LEU A 53 -1.17 19.66 -2.30
C LEU A 53 -2.56 19.06 -2.48
N PHE A 54 -2.88 18.54 -3.67
CA PHE A 54 -4.13 17.82 -3.91
C PHE A 54 -4.28 16.63 -2.97
N TRP A 55 -3.26 15.78 -2.86
CA TRP A 55 -3.33 14.56 -2.06
C TRP A 55 -3.21 14.80 -0.56
N PHE A 56 -2.52 15.86 -0.13
CA PHE A 56 -2.45 16.31 1.27
C PHE A 56 -3.57 17.29 1.64
N GLY A 57 -4.48 17.58 0.71
CA GLY A 57 -5.61 18.45 0.94
C GLY A 57 -6.63 17.85 1.91
N PRO A 58 -7.53 18.68 2.46
CA PRO A 58 -8.64 18.18 3.25
C PRO A 58 -9.57 17.33 2.38
N GLY A 59 -9.93 16.13 2.86
CA GLY A 59 -10.88 15.24 2.19
C GLY A 59 -10.27 14.17 1.29
N THR A 60 -8.95 14.11 1.12
CA THR A 60 -8.27 13.03 0.38
C THR A 60 -7.71 11.96 1.33
N PRO A 61 -8.34 10.78 1.44
CA PRO A 61 -7.89 9.69 2.31
C PRO A 61 -6.69 8.93 1.70
N ILE A 62 -5.57 9.62 1.49
CA ILE A 62 -4.40 9.08 0.79
C ILE A 62 -3.80 7.86 1.48
N ILE A 63 -3.68 7.90 2.81
CA ILE A 63 -3.08 6.81 3.60
C ILE A 63 -3.94 5.53 3.50
N PRO A 64 -5.26 5.57 3.76
CA PRO A 64 -6.13 4.41 3.53
C PRO A 64 -5.99 3.84 2.11
N LEU A 65 -5.93 4.73 1.12
CA LEU A 65 -5.95 4.35 -0.28
C LEU A 65 -4.62 3.69 -0.71
N ILE A 66 -3.48 4.20 -0.23
CA ILE A 66 -2.16 3.56 -0.36
C ILE A 66 -2.17 2.16 0.28
N ILE A 67 -2.74 2.00 1.48
CA ILE A 67 -2.77 0.71 2.17
C ILE A 67 -3.62 -0.31 1.40
N ILE A 68 -4.78 0.10 0.90
CA ILE A 68 -5.67 -0.75 0.11
C ILE A 68 -4.94 -1.21 -1.16
N VAL A 69 -4.39 -0.27 -1.92
CA VAL A 69 -3.69 -0.60 -3.17
C VAL A 69 -2.43 -1.43 -2.93
N ALA A 70 -1.67 -1.15 -1.86
CA ALA A 70 -0.57 -2.01 -1.45
C ALA A 70 -1.02 -3.44 -1.15
N PHE A 71 -2.18 -3.63 -0.52
CA PHE A 71 -2.73 -4.98 -0.31
C PHE A 71 -3.07 -5.68 -1.63
N PHE A 72 -3.66 -4.96 -2.59
CA PHE A 72 -3.91 -5.46 -3.95
C PHE A 72 -2.60 -5.83 -4.66
N ILE A 73 -1.60 -4.95 -4.67
CA ILE A 73 -0.30 -5.19 -5.30
C ILE A 73 0.37 -6.42 -4.66
N LYS A 74 0.39 -6.50 -3.34
CA LYS A 74 0.96 -7.63 -2.60
C LYS A 74 0.28 -8.95 -2.98
N ARG A 75 -1.05 -8.94 -3.11
CA ARG A 75 -1.86 -10.13 -3.41
C ARG A 75 -1.76 -10.57 -4.87
N TYR A 76 -1.92 -9.64 -5.81
CA TYR A 76 -2.10 -9.95 -7.23
C TYR A 76 -0.80 -9.85 -8.04
N ILE A 77 0.07 -8.89 -7.72
CA ILE A 77 1.32 -8.67 -8.47
C ILE A 77 2.45 -9.49 -7.85
N LEU A 78 2.66 -9.38 -6.53
CA LEU A 78 3.74 -10.08 -5.82
C LEU A 78 3.40 -11.54 -5.49
N LEU A 79 2.19 -11.99 -5.86
CA LEU A 79 1.69 -13.36 -5.72
C LEU A 79 1.96 -13.97 -4.33
N ASP A 80 1.88 -13.16 -3.28
CA ASP A 80 2.27 -13.58 -1.95
C ASP A 80 1.27 -14.61 -1.39
N LYS A 81 1.63 -15.89 -1.43
CA LYS A 81 0.76 -17.02 -1.03
C LYS A 81 0.65 -17.21 0.49
N SER A 82 1.42 -16.46 1.29
CA SER A 82 1.53 -16.61 2.75
C SER A 82 0.17 -16.65 3.47
N GLU A 83 -0.79 -15.81 3.07
CA GLU A 83 -2.12 -15.77 3.71
C GLU A 83 -3.02 -16.97 3.37
N ARG A 84 -2.77 -17.69 2.27
CA ARG A 84 -3.59 -18.85 1.88
C ARG A 84 -3.43 -20.04 2.83
N ILE A 85 -2.25 -20.20 3.42
CA ILE A 85 -1.96 -21.35 4.29
C ILE A 85 -2.66 -21.16 5.65
N HIS A 86 -2.67 -19.93 6.17
CA HIS A 86 -3.27 -19.62 7.48
C HIS A 86 -4.80 -19.73 7.45
N PHE A 87 -5.46 -19.23 6.40
CA PHE A 87 -6.93 -19.32 6.32
C PHE A 87 -7.43 -20.77 6.22
N ARG A 88 -6.78 -21.62 5.42
CA ARG A 88 -7.17 -23.04 5.32
C ARG A 88 -6.98 -23.78 6.64
N THR A 89 -5.87 -23.53 7.34
CA THR A 89 -5.63 -24.17 8.65
C THR A 89 -6.56 -23.65 9.75
N LEU A 90 -6.90 -22.35 9.74
CA LEU A 90 -7.87 -21.79 10.68
C LEU A 90 -9.29 -22.35 10.46
N TRP A 91 -9.72 -22.44 9.20
CA TRP A 91 -11.03 -23.01 8.84
C TRP A 91 -11.11 -24.49 9.24
N LYS A 92 -10.02 -25.25 9.02
CA LYS A 92 -9.93 -26.64 9.43
C LYS A 92 -10.04 -26.81 10.96
N LYS A 93 -9.35 -25.95 11.73
CA LYS A 93 -9.42 -25.94 13.21
C LYS A 93 -10.82 -25.61 13.75
N LEU A 94 -11.53 -24.68 13.11
CA LEU A 94 -12.89 -24.32 13.51
C LEU A 94 -13.87 -25.47 13.24
N ASN A 95 -13.73 -26.13 12.10
CA ASN A 95 -14.58 -27.27 11.72
C ASN A 95 -14.32 -28.50 12.62
N GLU A 96 -13.06 -28.76 12.97
CA GLU A 96 -12.68 -29.84 13.91
C GLU A 96 -13.19 -29.56 15.34
N LYS A 97 -13.17 -28.31 15.79
CA LYS A 97 -13.71 -27.94 17.11
C LYS A 97 -15.23 -28.08 17.19
N GLN A 98 -15.94 -27.86 16.09
CA GLN A 98 -17.39 -27.99 16.03
C GLN A 98 -17.87 -29.46 15.92
N ASN A 99 -17.04 -30.37 15.42
CA ASN A 99 -17.36 -31.80 15.34
C ASN A 99 -17.01 -32.58 16.63
N ASN A 100 -16.23 -31.99 17.53
CA ASN A 100 -15.74 -32.64 18.77
C ASN A 100 -16.38 -32.07 20.06
N GLY A 101 -17.46 -31.28 19.94
CA GLY A 101 -18.25 -30.76 21.07
C GLY A 101 -19.73 -30.96 20.79
#